data_AF-A0A5B0QV70-F1
#
_entry.id   AF-A0A5B0QV70-F1
#
_cell.length_a   1.000
_cell.length_b   1.000
_cell.length_c   1.000
_cell.angle_alpha   90.00
_cell.angle_beta   90.00
_cell.angle_gamma   90.00
#
_symmetry.space_group_name_H-M   'P 1'
#
loop_
_entity.id
_entity.type
_entity.pdbx_description
1 polymer ?
#
loop_
_entity_poly.entity_id
_entity_poly.type
_entity_poly.pdbx_seq_one_letter_code
_entity_poly.pdbx_strand_id
1 'polypeptide(L)'
;MTKEINEIMKQNFHQANHIRSKDIYQNILQLSNILWFINIRFLKNLAVLQNINFDYSKENCLIYQWILDIFEHKRNHSKKNSSKNEGLNCSDERVMSHVVSTLTSVLISGKKDNLVYVFDKTIESNNPKYQLKISIGVISEIQLLMTKAAVTVLASFYKTISPTKWKILFVNQSAFLHHLAKLQSSFAFLSNSSEGIPVGSIHSIKALPWAAYFNEYDKIVFGKLNQNLSWEHLQGSFQKYFKQISSSENQLYHGRLSELLNQQLSSEYMNEKRENQEDIWKCICRIKSMYESKKGKFNQFHVYYSNSQINRQSKMSVNVKDFKIIHSLSGSPSEEKFLQELKYFSEILWVLNSTLIEALGHTEEQDSQTFQQEQNNIQKELSSIINMSTNGLGESLDPETKNTAVKLQDLILSSLYNNSELSFKLKQEAHTKAAVMLMAYYYCKANKVKWATIFQNESNFIHSLFTIGMRMRKTYSYNYHREEVIPKLKSAQLIPWKNPFSLSPIQQKSITWLFQKSKNINI
;
A
#
# COMPACT_ATOMS: atom_id res chain seq x y z
N MET A 1 13.46 1.85 19.13
CA MET A 1 13.59 2.88 18.08
C MET A 1 12.27 3.28 17.42
N THR A 2 11.66 2.54 16.48
CA THR A 2 10.40 2.99 15.81
C THR A 2 9.25 3.19 16.80
N LYS A 3 9.15 2.34 17.84
CA LYS A 3 8.18 2.52 18.95
C LYS A 3 8.45 3.77 19.78
N GLU A 4 9.71 4.10 20.08
CA GLU A 4 10.07 5.30 20.86
C GLU A 4 9.85 6.58 20.05
N ILE A 5 10.21 6.57 18.76
CA ILE A 5 9.89 7.65 17.82
C ILE A 5 8.38 7.83 17.75
N ASN A 6 7.60 6.75 17.66
CA ASN A 6 6.14 6.81 17.64
C ASN A 6 5.57 7.42 18.93
N GLU A 7 6.10 7.07 20.10
CA GLU A 7 5.62 7.61 21.39
C GLU A 7 6.01 9.09 21.59
N ILE A 8 7.23 9.47 21.23
CA ILE A 8 7.70 10.87 21.32
C ILE A 8 6.95 11.76 20.32
N MET A 9 6.71 11.25 19.11
CA MET A 9 5.91 11.95 18.10
C MET A 9 4.45 12.08 18.54
N LYS A 10 3.79 11.01 19.01
CA LYS A 10 2.40 11.09 19.52
C LYS A 10 2.23 12.12 20.62
N GLN A 11 3.16 12.18 21.58
CA GLN A 11 3.11 13.14 22.68
C GLN A 11 3.28 14.60 22.23
N ASN A 12 4.10 14.83 21.20
CA ASN A 12 4.31 16.17 20.63
C ASN A 12 3.15 16.64 19.73
N PHE A 13 2.26 15.74 19.29
CA PHE A 13 1.15 16.04 18.39
C PHE A 13 -0.23 16.15 19.08
N HIS A 14 -0.29 16.20 20.42
CA HIS A 14 -1.54 16.35 21.18
C HIS A 14 -2.34 17.64 20.89
N GLN A 15 -1.78 18.62 20.19
CA GLN A 15 -2.46 19.89 19.85
C GLN A 15 -3.20 19.87 18.49
N ALA A 16 -3.17 18.77 17.74
CA ALA A 16 -3.88 18.65 16.46
C ALA A 16 -5.34 18.19 16.65
N ASN A 17 -6.21 19.11 17.08
CA ASN A 17 -7.62 18.83 17.44
C ASN A 17 -8.54 18.30 16.30
N HIS A 18 -8.03 18.02 15.10
CA HIS A 18 -8.85 17.59 13.96
C HIS A 18 -8.38 16.32 13.23
N ILE A 19 -7.28 15.67 13.65
CA ILE A 19 -6.76 14.46 12.98
C ILE A 19 -6.85 13.25 13.89
N ARG A 20 -7.45 12.15 13.40
CA ARG A 20 -7.56 10.92 14.19
C ARG A 20 -6.16 10.38 14.47
N SER A 21 -5.87 10.05 15.73
CA SER A 21 -4.57 9.51 16.18
C SER A 21 -4.06 8.30 15.37
N LYS A 22 -4.99 7.55 14.78
CA LYS A 22 -4.72 6.41 13.89
C LYS A 22 -4.08 6.81 12.56
N ASP A 23 -4.46 7.96 12.00
CA ASP A 23 -3.96 8.44 10.71
C ASP A 23 -2.52 8.98 10.88
N ILE A 24 -2.27 9.66 12.00
CA ILE A 24 -0.92 10.10 12.39
C ILE A 24 0.02 8.90 12.52
N TYR A 25 -0.41 7.82 13.17
CA TYR A 25 0.42 6.61 13.31
C TYR A 25 0.80 6.01 11.96
N GLN A 26 -0.13 5.94 11.01
CA GLN A 26 0.15 5.45 9.66
C GLN A 26 1.12 6.38 8.93
N ASN A 27 0.95 7.70 9.08
CA ASN A 27 1.86 8.68 8.49
C ASN A 27 3.28 8.53 9.03
N ILE A 28 3.45 8.31 10.33
CA ILE A 28 4.77 8.08 10.92
C ILE A 28 5.40 6.80 10.36
N LEU A 29 4.62 5.71 10.28
CA LEU A 29 5.11 4.44 9.74
C LEU A 29 5.57 4.60 8.28
N GLN A 30 4.78 5.26 7.44
CA GLN A 30 5.14 5.49 6.04
C GLN A 30 6.38 6.38 5.91
N LEU A 31 6.42 7.51 6.62
CA LEU A 31 7.56 8.43 6.60
C LEU A 31 8.84 7.77 7.10
N SER A 32 8.76 6.99 8.18
CA SER A 32 9.91 6.24 8.71
C SER A 32 10.45 5.25 7.68
N ASN A 33 9.58 4.55 6.95
CA ASN A 33 10.01 3.62 5.90
C ASN A 33 10.64 4.35 4.72
N ILE A 34 10.05 5.44 4.25
CA ILE A 34 10.62 6.26 3.15
C ILE A 34 12.01 6.76 3.54
N LEU A 35 12.16 7.32 4.74
CA LEU A 35 13.45 7.78 5.26
C LEU A 35 14.47 6.65 5.31
N TRP A 36 14.08 5.50 5.88
CA TRP A 36 14.91 4.30 5.98
C TRP A 36 15.42 3.85 4.60
N PHE A 37 14.51 3.70 3.63
CA PHE A 37 14.84 3.20 2.31
C PHE A 37 15.74 4.14 1.52
N ILE A 38 15.45 5.45 1.53
CA ILE A 38 16.28 6.43 0.83
C ILE A 38 17.68 6.44 1.43
N ASN A 39 17.77 6.41 2.76
CA ASN A 39 19.05 6.48 3.44
C ASN A 39 19.91 5.24 3.24
N ILE A 40 19.33 4.04 3.36
CA ILE A 40 20.08 2.81 3.10
C ILE A 40 20.56 2.74 1.66
N ARG A 41 19.76 3.19 0.68
CA ARG A 41 20.21 3.24 -0.73
C ARG A 41 21.39 4.18 -0.91
N PHE A 42 21.34 5.34 -0.25
CA PHE A 42 22.44 6.29 -0.23
C PHE A 42 23.70 5.69 0.41
N LEU A 43 23.60 5.13 1.61
CA LEU A 43 24.71 4.49 2.31
C LEU A 43 25.30 3.31 1.54
N LYS A 44 24.47 2.46 0.94
CA LYS A 44 24.91 1.34 0.11
C LYS A 44 25.70 1.82 -1.10
N ASN A 45 25.25 2.90 -1.76
CA ASN A 45 26.03 3.49 -2.84
C ASN A 45 27.39 3.97 -2.34
N LEU A 46 27.47 4.63 -1.18
CA LEU A 46 28.74 5.07 -0.60
C LEU A 46 29.67 3.91 -0.18
N ALA A 47 29.12 2.78 0.28
CA ALA A 47 29.91 1.61 0.69
C ALA A 47 30.36 0.71 -0.48
N VAL A 48 29.59 0.66 -1.58
CA VAL A 48 30.07 0.03 -2.83
C VAL A 48 31.35 0.73 -3.31
N LEU A 49 31.47 2.04 -3.07
CA LEU A 49 32.68 2.81 -3.36
C LEU A 49 33.85 2.49 -2.39
N GLN A 50 33.62 1.66 -1.35
CA GLN A 50 34.60 1.29 -0.33
C GLN A 50 34.96 -0.21 -0.32
N ASN A 51 34.17 -1.08 -0.93
CA ASN A 51 34.33 -2.54 -0.87
C ASN A 51 34.43 -3.10 0.57
N ILE A 52 33.65 -2.55 1.51
CA ILE A 52 33.59 -2.97 2.91
C ILE A 52 32.25 -3.64 3.20
N ASN A 53 32.26 -4.71 4.00
CA ASN A 53 31.05 -5.25 4.64
C ASN A 53 30.66 -4.32 5.80
N PHE A 54 30.01 -3.21 5.48
CA PHE A 54 29.72 -2.13 6.41
C PHE A 54 28.35 -2.34 7.09
N ASP A 55 28.25 -2.12 8.40
CA ASP A 55 26.98 -2.19 9.12
C ASP A 55 26.16 -0.90 8.88
N TYR A 56 25.44 -0.90 7.76
CA TYR A 56 24.54 0.19 7.36
C TYR A 56 23.50 0.53 8.42
N SER A 57 23.13 -0.44 9.25
CA SER A 57 22.10 -0.29 10.27
C SER A 57 22.53 0.73 11.32
N LYS A 58 23.81 0.72 11.72
CA LYS A 58 24.36 1.67 12.70
C LYS A 58 24.34 3.09 12.20
N GLU A 59 24.85 3.34 10.99
CA GLU A 59 24.80 4.68 10.38
C GLU A 59 23.35 5.16 10.17
N ASN A 60 22.46 4.25 9.79
CA ASN A 60 21.06 4.60 9.63
C ASN A 60 20.39 4.97 10.96
N CYS A 61 20.74 4.29 12.05
CA CYS A 61 20.27 4.60 13.41
C CYS A 61 20.68 6.00 13.88
N LEU A 62 21.84 6.52 13.44
CA LEU A 62 22.28 7.87 13.83
C LEU A 62 21.31 8.96 13.37
N ILE A 63 20.64 8.77 12.22
CA ILE A 63 19.63 9.72 11.73
C ILE A 63 18.42 9.74 12.65
N TYR A 64 17.97 8.56 13.08
CA TYR A 64 16.84 8.44 13.98
C TYR A 64 17.15 8.99 15.36
N GLN A 65 18.33 8.71 15.90
CA GLN A 65 18.82 9.32 17.14
C GLN A 65 18.87 10.84 17.02
N TRP A 66 19.48 11.35 15.95
CA TRP A 66 19.54 12.78 15.70
C TRP A 66 18.16 13.42 15.66
N ILE A 67 17.20 12.83 14.95
CA ILE A 67 15.80 13.30 14.92
C ILE A 67 15.18 13.33 16.32
N LEU A 68 15.38 12.26 17.11
CA LEU A 68 14.87 12.19 18.49
C LEU A 68 15.44 13.32 19.35
N ASP A 69 16.75 13.55 19.27
CA ASP A 69 17.41 14.63 19.98
C ASP A 69 16.80 15.99 19.62
N ILE A 70 16.47 16.24 18.34
CA ILE A 70 15.78 17.48 17.91
C ILE A 70 14.45 17.66 18.64
N PHE A 71 13.64 16.60 18.69
CA PHE A 71 12.32 16.67 19.31
C PHE A 71 12.41 16.80 20.84
N GLU A 72 13.40 16.16 21.47
CA GLU A 72 13.66 16.30 22.91
C GLU A 72 14.15 17.71 23.27
N HIS A 73 15.08 18.27 22.50
CA HIS A 73 15.54 19.64 22.66
C HIS A 73 14.37 20.63 22.55
N LYS A 74 13.51 20.50 21.53
CA LYS A 74 12.32 21.37 21.39
C LYS A 74 11.37 21.26 22.59
N ARG A 75 11.16 20.05 23.12
CA ARG A 75 10.33 19.80 24.30
C ARG A 75 10.92 20.43 25.56
N ASN A 76 12.24 20.37 25.71
CA ASN A 76 12.92 20.92 26.88
C ASN A 76 12.95 22.46 26.83
N HIS A 77 13.12 23.07 25.65
CA HIS A 77 13.01 24.52 25.47
C HIS A 77 11.59 25.05 25.69
N SER A 78 10.55 24.34 25.24
CA SER A 78 9.17 24.76 25.52
C SER A 78 8.80 24.71 27.01
N LYS A 79 9.47 23.85 27.79
CA LYS A 79 9.34 23.77 29.26
C LYS A 79 10.23 24.77 30.01
N LYS A 80 11.36 25.19 29.43
CA LYS A 80 12.40 26.03 30.08
C LYS A 80 12.30 27.54 29.80
N ASN A 81 11.17 28.05 29.31
CA ASN A 81 10.93 29.49 29.22
C ASN A 81 10.86 30.23 30.59
N SER A 82 11.49 29.71 31.65
CA SER A 82 11.71 30.38 32.93
C SER A 82 13.17 30.43 33.40
N SER A 83 14.18 29.90 32.68
CA SER A 83 15.58 30.16 33.08
C SER A 83 16.63 29.91 31.99
N LYS A 84 17.31 31.02 31.67
CA LYS A 84 18.65 31.27 31.13
C LYS A 84 19.20 30.36 30.00
N ASN A 85 19.50 31.05 28.90
CA ASN A 85 20.23 30.64 27.71
C ASN A 85 21.58 29.99 28.02
N GLU A 86 21.74 28.74 27.63
CA GLU A 86 23.04 28.17 27.30
C GLU A 86 23.10 27.95 25.77
N GLY A 87 24.20 28.44 25.19
CA GLY A 87 24.33 28.68 23.76
C GLY A 87 24.34 27.43 22.90
N LEU A 88 23.31 27.28 22.06
CA LEU A 88 23.42 26.65 20.76
C LEU A 88 23.74 27.73 19.71
N ASN A 89 24.55 27.39 18.71
CA ASN A 89 24.77 28.27 17.57
C ASN A 89 23.42 28.54 16.85
N CYS A 90 23.10 29.81 16.58
CA CYS A 90 21.87 30.26 15.91
C CYS A 90 21.64 29.59 14.53
N SER A 91 22.68 29.04 13.89
CA SER A 91 22.54 28.23 12.67
C SER A 91 21.92 26.86 12.93
N ASP A 92 22.30 26.19 14.02
CA ASP A 92 21.83 24.85 14.34
C ASP A 92 20.38 24.91 14.81
N GLU A 93 20.01 25.88 15.62
CA GLU A 93 18.63 26.08 16.08
C GLU A 93 17.64 26.31 14.91
N ARG A 94 18.07 27.04 13.87
CA ARG A 94 17.27 27.24 12.64
C ARG A 94 17.07 25.95 11.85
N VAL A 95 18.11 25.13 11.71
CA VAL A 95 18.02 23.82 11.04
C VAL A 95 17.08 22.88 11.80
N MET A 96 17.21 22.85 13.12
CA MET A 96 16.39 22.03 14.02
C MET A 96 14.91 22.43 13.93
N SER A 97 14.62 23.74 13.97
CA SER A 97 13.26 24.27 13.80
C SER A 97 12.68 23.94 12.42
N HIS A 98 13.49 24.06 11.36
CA HIS A 98 13.07 23.71 10.00
C HIS A 98 12.73 22.21 9.87
N VAL A 99 13.57 21.32 10.39
CA VAL A 99 13.32 19.86 10.38
C VAL A 99 12.04 19.53 11.13
N VAL A 100 11.83 20.08 12.32
CA VAL A 100 10.60 19.82 13.07
C VAL A 100 9.38 20.35 12.33
N SER A 101 9.43 21.55 11.77
CA SER A 101 8.30 22.12 11.02
C SER A 101 7.96 21.28 9.78
N THR A 102 8.98 20.79 9.06
CA THR A 102 8.83 19.92 7.89
C THR A 102 8.20 18.59 8.26
N LEU A 103 8.71 17.91 9.29
CA LEU A 103 8.14 16.64 9.76
C LEU A 103 6.71 16.82 10.29
N THR A 104 6.46 17.86 11.09
CA THR A 104 5.14 18.15 11.67
C THR A 104 4.10 18.39 10.58
N SER A 105 4.41 19.24 9.60
CA SER A 105 3.50 19.59 8.51
C SER A 105 3.12 18.38 7.65
N VAL A 106 4.04 17.44 7.41
CA VAL A 106 3.74 16.22 6.66
C VAL A 106 2.94 15.22 7.51
N LEU A 107 3.24 15.07 8.80
CA LEU A 107 2.55 14.10 9.65
C LEU A 107 1.10 14.51 9.97
N ILE A 108 0.86 15.81 10.09
CA ILE A 108 -0.46 16.43 10.30
C ILE A 108 -1.12 16.77 8.95
N SER A 109 -0.49 16.44 7.82
CA SER A 109 -1.10 16.71 6.51
C SER A 109 -2.39 15.90 6.36
N GLY A 110 -3.53 16.60 6.28
CA GLY A 110 -4.82 16.02 5.91
C GLY A 110 -4.97 15.77 4.40
N LYS A 111 -3.89 15.90 3.63
CA LYS A 111 -3.92 15.66 2.18
C LYS A 111 -4.36 14.23 1.88
N LYS A 112 -5.18 14.10 0.84
CA LYS A 112 -5.74 12.82 0.39
C LYS A 112 -4.64 11.97 -0.26
N ASP A 113 -4.82 10.66 -0.21
CA ASP A 113 -4.03 9.66 -0.96
C ASP A 113 -4.34 9.67 -2.47
N ASN A 114 -4.55 10.85 -3.05
CA ASN A 114 -4.77 11.00 -4.48
C ASN A 114 -3.50 10.61 -5.22
N LEU A 115 -3.63 9.77 -6.24
CA LEU A 115 -2.50 9.34 -7.05
C LEU A 115 -2.07 10.48 -7.97
N VAL A 116 -0.76 10.72 -8.07
CA VAL A 116 -0.18 11.84 -8.83
C VAL A 116 0.71 11.35 -9.95
N TYR A 117 1.44 10.26 -9.74
CA TYR A 117 2.34 9.70 -10.75
C TYR A 117 2.16 8.19 -10.88
N VAL A 118 2.25 7.70 -12.11
CA VAL A 118 2.38 6.27 -12.44
C VAL A 118 3.77 6.06 -13.03
N PHE A 119 4.41 4.97 -12.60
CA PHE A 119 5.67 4.50 -13.14
C PHE A 119 5.43 3.19 -13.90
N ASP A 120 5.47 3.28 -15.22
CA ASP A 120 5.24 2.17 -16.14
C ASP A 120 6.49 1.89 -16.95
N LYS A 121 6.84 0.61 -17.11
CA LYS A 121 7.90 0.15 -18.00
C LYS A 121 7.34 -0.74 -19.10
N THR A 122 7.50 -0.31 -20.34
CA THR A 122 7.26 -1.15 -21.51
C THR A 122 8.53 -1.90 -21.85
N ILE A 123 8.49 -3.23 -21.79
CA ILE A 123 9.53 -4.08 -22.36
C ILE A 123 9.19 -4.23 -23.85
N GLU A 124 9.95 -3.53 -24.67
CA GLU A 124 9.86 -3.60 -26.12
C GLU A 124 10.38 -4.97 -26.59
N SER A 125 9.55 -5.69 -27.35
CA SER A 125 9.95 -6.90 -28.09
C SER A 125 10.00 -6.55 -29.57
N ASN A 126 10.91 -7.17 -30.32
CA ASN A 126 11.01 -7.01 -31.77
C ASN A 126 9.69 -7.34 -32.49
N ASN A 127 8.79 -8.08 -31.84
CA ASN A 127 7.44 -8.26 -32.30
C ASN A 127 6.47 -7.42 -31.45
N PRO A 128 5.74 -6.45 -32.04
CA PRO A 128 4.81 -5.59 -31.32
C PRO A 128 3.67 -6.35 -30.61
N LYS A 129 3.38 -7.60 -31.03
CA LYS A 129 2.42 -8.47 -30.32
C LYS A 129 2.90 -8.94 -28.94
N TYR A 130 4.20 -8.88 -28.65
CA TYR A 130 4.78 -9.37 -27.38
C TYR A 130 5.29 -8.25 -26.48
N GLN A 131 4.83 -7.01 -26.67
CA GLN A 131 5.14 -5.92 -25.75
C GLN A 131 4.53 -6.19 -24.38
N LEU A 132 5.37 -6.22 -23.35
CA LEU A 132 4.93 -6.37 -21.96
C LEU A 132 5.00 -5.03 -21.26
N LYS A 133 3.84 -4.47 -20.92
CA LYS A 133 3.75 -3.30 -20.04
C LYS A 133 3.75 -3.77 -18.59
N ILE A 134 4.78 -3.42 -17.85
CA ILE A 134 4.92 -3.66 -16.42
C ILE A 134 4.64 -2.36 -15.70
N SER A 135 3.54 -2.30 -14.96
CA SER A 135 3.33 -1.22 -13.98
C SER A 135 4.26 -1.47 -12.81
N ILE A 136 5.20 -0.58 -12.56
CA ILE A 136 6.15 -0.70 -11.45
C ILE A 136 5.56 -0.14 -10.16
N GLY A 137 4.77 0.94 -10.25
CA GLY A 137 4.06 1.48 -9.09
C GLY A 137 3.42 2.82 -9.34
N VAL A 138 2.70 3.30 -8.33
CA VAL A 138 2.10 4.63 -8.32
C VAL A 138 2.56 5.42 -7.09
N ILE A 139 2.50 6.74 -7.17
CA ILE A 139 2.89 7.64 -6.08
C ILE A 139 1.69 8.52 -5.73
N SER A 140 1.30 8.54 -4.46
CA SER A 140 0.28 9.47 -3.95
C SER A 140 0.88 10.82 -3.57
N GLU A 141 0.03 11.84 -3.45
CA GLU A 141 0.45 13.20 -3.07
C GLU A 141 1.12 13.22 -1.69
N ILE A 142 0.57 12.48 -0.72
CA ILE A 142 1.15 12.40 0.62
C ILE A 142 2.51 11.67 0.61
N GLN A 143 2.68 10.61 -0.21
CA GLN A 143 3.97 9.95 -0.37
C GLN A 143 5.02 10.86 -1.00
N LEU A 144 4.61 11.69 -1.97
CA LEU A 144 5.51 12.69 -2.56
C LEU A 144 5.94 13.73 -1.52
N LEU A 145 5.03 14.20 -0.66
CA LEU A 145 5.37 15.10 0.45
C LEU A 145 6.30 14.45 1.46
N MET A 146 6.02 13.21 1.87
CA MET A 146 6.89 12.43 2.76
C MET A 146 8.28 12.22 2.17
N THR A 147 8.38 11.99 0.86
CA THR A 147 9.66 11.86 0.16
C THR A 147 10.43 13.17 0.18
N LYS A 148 9.78 14.30 -0.11
CA LYS A 148 10.41 15.65 -0.03
C LYS A 148 10.89 15.96 1.39
N ALA A 149 10.08 15.64 2.40
CA ALA A 149 10.45 15.80 3.80
C ALA A 149 11.65 14.92 4.17
N ALA A 150 11.62 13.63 3.83
CA ALA A 150 12.72 12.71 4.07
C ALA A 150 14.03 13.20 3.44
N VAL A 151 14.02 13.61 2.17
CA VAL A 151 15.22 14.15 1.50
C VAL A 151 15.73 15.43 2.19
N THR A 152 14.82 16.29 2.65
CA THR A 152 15.18 17.51 3.39
C THR A 152 15.83 17.20 4.73
N VAL A 153 15.29 16.22 5.46
CA VAL A 153 15.85 15.74 6.73
C VAL A 153 17.22 15.11 6.52
N LEU A 154 17.38 14.25 5.51
CA LEU A 154 18.68 13.64 5.18
C LEU A 154 19.71 14.69 4.79
N ALA A 155 19.34 15.66 3.95
CA ALA A 155 20.23 16.74 3.56
C ALA A 155 20.67 17.57 4.79
N SER A 156 19.74 17.84 5.70
CA SER A 156 20.02 18.56 6.95
C SER A 156 20.96 17.76 7.85
N PHE A 157 20.66 16.48 8.10
CA PHE A 157 21.49 15.58 8.89
C PHE A 157 22.93 15.51 8.36
N TYR A 158 23.09 15.12 7.09
CA TYR A 158 24.41 14.89 6.52
C TYR A 158 25.25 16.16 6.43
N LYS A 159 24.60 17.31 6.16
CA LYS A 159 25.25 18.62 6.17
C LYS A 159 25.67 19.06 7.58
N THR A 160 24.85 18.82 8.61
CA THR A 160 25.15 19.20 9.99
C THR A 160 26.26 18.34 10.58
N ILE A 161 26.23 17.01 10.37
CA ILE A 161 27.20 16.09 10.97
C ILE A 161 28.59 16.21 10.36
N SER A 162 28.70 16.45 9.04
CA SER A 162 30.00 16.64 8.40
C SER A 162 29.94 17.69 7.28
N PRO A 163 29.96 19.00 7.63
CA PRO A 163 29.82 20.09 6.66
C PRO A 163 30.90 20.07 5.59
N THR A 164 32.13 19.70 5.96
CA THR A 164 33.28 19.63 5.04
C THR A 164 33.06 18.51 4.01
N LYS A 165 32.73 17.29 4.46
CA LYS A 165 32.44 16.15 3.58
C LYS A 165 31.22 16.45 2.70
N TRP A 166 30.18 17.05 3.26
CA TRP A 166 29.01 17.51 2.51
C TRP A 166 29.40 18.47 1.38
N LYS A 167 30.15 19.54 1.66
CA LYS A 167 30.55 20.53 0.63
C LYS A 167 31.38 19.92 -0.50
N ILE A 168 32.21 18.92 -0.18
CA ILE A 168 33.04 18.21 -1.16
C ILE A 168 32.16 17.33 -2.06
N LEU A 169 31.22 16.61 -1.48
CA LEU A 169 30.36 15.67 -2.21
C LEU A 169 29.20 16.36 -2.93
N PHE A 170 28.66 17.42 -2.34
CA PHE A 170 27.47 18.13 -2.78
C PHE A 170 27.71 19.64 -2.68
N VAL A 171 27.90 20.28 -3.84
CA VAL A 171 28.05 21.75 -3.94
C VAL A 171 26.86 22.47 -3.29
N ASN A 172 25.66 21.91 -3.45
CA ASN A 172 24.43 22.41 -2.86
C ASN A 172 23.42 21.27 -2.67
N GLN A 173 22.25 21.59 -2.10
CA GLN A 173 21.18 20.62 -1.87
C GLN A 173 20.59 20.04 -3.16
N SER A 174 20.63 20.78 -4.28
CA SER A 174 20.20 20.28 -5.59
C SER A 174 21.12 19.17 -6.09
N ALA A 175 22.44 19.30 -5.90
CA ALA A 175 23.40 18.25 -6.23
C ALA A 175 23.14 16.95 -5.45
N PHE A 176 22.78 17.06 -4.16
CA PHE A 176 22.37 15.91 -3.36
C PHE A 176 21.09 15.25 -3.90
N LEU A 177 20.09 16.06 -4.26
CA LEU A 177 18.84 15.56 -4.86
C LEU A 177 19.10 14.83 -6.19
N HIS A 178 19.91 15.41 -7.07
CA HIS A 178 20.29 14.78 -8.33
C HIS A 178 21.05 13.47 -8.12
N HIS A 179 21.95 13.42 -7.12
CA HIS A 179 22.64 12.18 -6.75
C HIS A 179 21.63 11.11 -6.31
N LEU A 180 20.69 11.44 -5.42
CA LEU A 180 19.65 10.50 -5.00
C LEU A 180 18.78 10.04 -6.17
N ALA A 181 18.41 10.92 -7.09
CA ALA A 181 17.65 10.58 -8.29
C ALA A 181 18.43 9.62 -9.20
N LYS A 182 19.73 9.85 -9.38
CA LYS A 182 20.63 8.96 -10.12
C LYS A 182 20.72 7.58 -9.46
N LEU A 183 20.70 7.49 -8.12
CA LEU A 183 20.67 6.18 -7.45
C LEU A 183 19.41 5.38 -7.77
N GLN A 184 18.30 6.04 -8.13
CA GLN A 184 17.08 5.35 -8.52
C GLN A 184 17.12 4.85 -9.97
N SER A 185 17.88 5.50 -10.85
CA SER A 185 17.83 5.21 -12.30
C SER A 185 18.32 3.81 -12.66
N SER A 186 19.41 3.34 -12.03
CA SER A 186 19.94 1.98 -12.26
C SER A 186 18.96 0.87 -11.87
N PHE A 187 18.18 1.09 -10.79
CA PHE A 187 17.14 0.16 -10.34
C PHE A 187 15.83 0.30 -11.11
N ALA A 188 15.47 1.51 -11.50
CA ALA A 188 14.24 1.82 -12.23
C ALA A 188 14.31 1.35 -13.69
N PHE A 189 15.46 1.51 -14.34
CA PHE A 189 15.54 1.37 -15.79
C PHE A 189 16.12 0.05 -16.26
N LEU A 190 16.92 -0.68 -15.46
CA LEU A 190 17.52 -1.99 -15.83
C LEU A 190 17.92 -2.03 -17.32
N SER A 191 18.46 -0.94 -17.83
CA SER A 191 19.11 -0.91 -19.13
C SER A 191 20.51 -1.48 -18.91
N ASN A 192 21.02 -2.23 -19.88
CA ASN A 192 22.43 -2.61 -19.97
C ASN A 192 23.35 -1.39 -20.17
N SER A 193 22.97 -0.21 -19.67
CA SER A 193 23.82 0.95 -19.72
C SER A 193 24.98 0.70 -18.77
N SER A 194 26.17 0.67 -19.35
CA SER A 194 27.49 0.82 -18.75
C SER A 194 27.66 2.12 -17.94
N GLU A 195 26.57 2.74 -17.49
CA GLU A 195 26.47 3.91 -16.63
C GLU A 195 26.59 3.55 -15.14
N GLY A 196 26.77 2.26 -14.84
CA GLY A 196 27.39 1.84 -13.60
C GLY A 196 28.77 2.47 -13.53
N ILE A 197 28.95 3.32 -12.51
CA ILE A 197 30.25 3.83 -12.07
C ILE A 197 31.31 2.72 -12.24
N PRO A 198 32.34 2.86 -13.09
CA PRO A 198 33.23 1.77 -13.44
C PRO A 198 33.88 1.22 -12.18
N VAL A 199 33.47 0.00 -11.82
CA VAL A 199 33.81 -0.64 -10.54
C VAL A 199 35.33 -0.73 -10.38
N GLY A 200 36.08 -0.89 -11.48
CA GLY A 200 37.53 -1.10 -11.46
C GLY A 200 38.39 0.03 -10.88
N SER A 201 37.93 1.29 -10.82
CA SER A 201 38.81 2.44 -10.53
C SER A 201 38.64 3.08 -9.13
N ILE A 202 37.79 2.51 -8.26
CA ILE A 202 37.16 3.28 -7.17
C ILE A 202 37.38 2.67 -5.77
N HIS A 203 38.13 1.58 -5.68
CA HIS A 203 38.31 0.76 -4.48
C HIS A 203 39.14 1.40 -3.35
N SER A 204 39.12 2.71 -3.16
CA SER A 204 39.97 3.39 -2.16
C SER A 204 39.28 4.48 -1.34
N ILE A 205 38.05 4.91 -1.66
CA ILE A 205 37.52 6.14 -1.04
C ILE A 205 36.77 5.86 0.26
N LYS A 206 37.27 6.35 1.39
CA LYS A 206 36.66 6.17 2.72
C LYS A 206 35.52 7.18 2.98
N ALA A 207 34.40 7.05 2.26
CA ALA A 207 33.24 7.92 2.46
C ALA A 207 32.48 7.65 3.77
N LEU A 208 32.56 6.43 4.31
CA LEU A 208 31.93 6.00 5.57
C LEU A 208 33.01 5.58 6.59
N PRO A 209 32.75 5.70 7.91
CA PRO A 209 31.61 6.33 8.58
C PRO A 209 31.36 7.79 8.19
N TRP A 210 30.10 8.28 8.20
CA TRP A 210 29.83 9.64 7.69
C TRP A 210 30.50 10.72 8.55
N ALA A 211 30.53 10.53 9.87
CA ALA A 211 31.15 11.44 10.82
C ALA A 211 32.69 11.47 10.74
N ALA A 212 33.33 10.50 10.07
CA ALA A 212 34.79 10.42 9.99
C ALA A 212 35.39 11.49 9.06
N TYR A 213 36.66 11.85 9.32
CA TYR A 213 37.43 12.78 8.49
C TYR A 213 37.60 12.27 7.05
N PHE A 214 37.53 13.18 6.07
CA PHE A 214 37.65 12.87 4.64
C PHE A 214 38.98 13.43 4.11
N ASN A 215 39.91 12.53 3.75
CA ASN A 215 41.27 12.91 3.35
C ASN A 215 41.28 13.57 1.95
N GLU A 216 42.36 14.26 1.58
CA GLU A 216 42.45 15.02 0.32
C GLU A 216 42.43 14.15 -0.96
N TYR A 217 43.02 12.95 -0.89
CA TYR A 217 43.00 12.00 -1.99
C TYR A 217 41.57 11.58 -2.35
N ASP A 218 40.77 11.28 -1.33
CA ASP A 218 39.36 10.92 -1.45
C ASP A 218 38.53 12.06 -2.08
N LYS A 219 38.90 13.33 -1.83
CA LYS A 219 38.26 14.51 -2.46
C LYS A 219 38.45 14.52 -3.97
N ILE A 220 39.67 14.23 -4.44
CA ILE A 220 40.04 14.30 -5.85
C ILE A 220 39.37 13.18 -6.65
N VAL A 221 39.33 11.97 -6.09
CA VAL A 221 38.72 10.81 -6.78
C VAL A 221 37.20 10.97 -6.87
N PHE A 222 36.52 11.43 -5.81
CA PHE A 222 35.07 11.65 -5.86
C PHE A 222 34.64 12.80 -6.79
N GLY A 223 35.41 13.89 -6.83
CA GLY A 223 35.12 15.03 -7.70
C GLY A 223 35.01 14.63 -9.17
N LYS A 224 35.83 13.67 -9.61
CA LYS A 224 35.80 13.11 -10.98
C LYS A 224 34.59 12.20 -11.24
N LEU A 225 34.07 11.49 -10.22
CA LEU A 225 32.91 10.58 -10.37
C LEU A 225 31.58 11.33 -10.54
N ASN A 226 31.46 12.52 -9.94
CA ASN A 226 30.25 13.35 -10.05
C ASN A 226 30.14 14.10 -11.38
N GLN A 227 31.23 14.27 -12.13
CA GLN A 227 31.24 15.04 -13.39
C GLN A 227 30.75 14.25 -14.61
N ASN A 228 30.72 12.91 -14.54
CA ASN A 228 30.60 12.07 -15.74
C ASN A 228 29.18 11.80 -16.26
N LEU A 229 28.10 12.30 -15.65
CA LEU A 229 26.73 12.07 -16.13
C LEU A 229 25.88 13.33 -15.93
N SER A 230 25.47 13.96 -17.04
CA SER A 230 24.61 15.15 -16.99
C SER A 230 23.18 14.78 -16.57
N TRP A 231 22.57 15.63 -15.74
CA TRP A 231 21.17 15.49 -15.32
C TRP A 231 20.21 15.47 -16.50
N GLU A 232 20.54 16.16 -17.59
CA GLU A 232 19.73 16.29 -18.80
C GLU A 232 19.46 14.93 -19.45
N HIS A 233 20.46 14.04 -19.53
CA HIS A 233 20.28 12.69 -20.06
C HIS A 233 19.38 11.82 -19.17
N LEU A 234 19.50 11.96 -17.84
CA LEU A 234 18.66 11.25 -16.89
C LEU A 234 17.21 11.73 -16.97
N GLN A 235 16.98 13.04 -17.05
CA GLN A 235 15.65 13.64 -17.11
C GLN A 235 14.84 13.14 -18.31
N GLY A 236 15.44 13.08 -19.51
CA GLY A 236 14.78 12.51 -20.69
C GLY A 236 14.39 11.05 -20.51
N SER A 237 15.23 10.26 -19.82
CA SER A 237 14.92 8.87 -19.49
C SER A 237 13.75 8.78 -18.50
N PHE A 238 13.72 9.58 -17.44
CA PHE A 238 12.62 9.59 -16.46
C PHE A 238 11.26 9.91 -17.10
N GLN A 239 11.21 10.87 -18.01
CA GLN A 239 9.96 11.25 -18.71
C GLN A 239 9.38 10.11 -19.56
N LYS A 240 10.19 9.15 -20.03
CA LYS A 240 9.70 7.98 -20.78
C LYS A 240 8.87 7.03 -19.91
N TYR A 241 9.12 6.98 -18.60
CA TYR A 241 8.52 5.99 -17.71
C TYR A 241 7.57 6.57 -16.66
N PHE A 242 7.72 7.85 -16.32
CA PHE A 242 6.86 8.54 -15.36
C PHE A 242 5.78 9.32 -16.10
N LYS A 243 4.53 8.97 -15.84
CA LYS A 243 3.36 9.69 -16.34
C LYS A 243 2.68 10.41 -15.18
N GLN A 244 2.44 11.71 -15.33
CA GLN A 244 1.57 12.44 -14.42
C GLN A 244 0.13 11.98 -14.65
N ILE A 245 -0.56 11.64 -13.56
CA ILE A 245 -1.94 11.21 -13.59
C ILE A 245 -2.81 12.46 -13.63
N SER A 246 -3.64 12.58 -14.65
CA SER A 246 -4.68 13.61 -14.70
C SER A 246 -5.78 13.32 -13.66
N SER A 247 -6.53 14.34 -13.25
CA SER A 247 -7.65 14.16 -12.31
C SER A 247 -8.70 13.15 -12.81
N SER A 248 -8.92 13.07 -14.13
CA SER A 248 -9.81 12.09 -14.76
C SER A 248 -9.22 10.67 -14.77
N GLU A 249 -7.90 10.51 -14.94
CA GLU A 249 -7.25 9.19 -14.87
C GLU A 249 -7.17 8.65 -13.44
N ASN A 250 -7.22 9.51 -12.42
CA ASN A 250 -7.28 9.08 -11.02
C ASN A 250 -8.52 8.20 -10.76
N GLN A 251 -9.63 8.49 -11.46
CA GLN A 251 -10.84 7.67 -11.42
C GLN A 251 -10.64 6.28 -12.05
N LEU A 252 -9.67 6.06 -12.95
CA LEU A 252 -9.41 4.72 -13.49
C LEU A 252 -8.78 3.79 -12.44
N TYR A 253 -8.09 4.36 -11.45
CA TYR A 253 -7.49 3.62 -10.33
C TYR A 253 -8.44 3.52 -9.13
N HIS A 254 -9.54 4.29 -9.14
CA HIS A 254 -10.41 4.48 -7.97
C HIS A 254 -11.92 4.24 -8.22
N GLY A 255 -12.34 4.15 -9.48
CA GLY A 255 -13.65 4.68 -9.87
C GLY A 255 -14.35 3.93 -10.98
N ARG A 256 -14.09 2.63 -11.15
CA ARG A 256 -15.12 1.78 -11.75
C ARG A 256 -15.89 0.96 -10.74
N LEU A 257 -15.54 0.98 -9.45
CA LEU A 257 -16.39 0.34 -8.43
C LEU A 257 -17.83 0.85 -8.49
N SER A 258 -18.05 2.16 -8.52
CA SER A 258 -19.40 2.74 -8.61
C SER A 258 -20.11 2.36 -9.93
N GLU A 259 -19.40 2.34 -11.06
CA GLU A 259 -19.93 1.90 -12.36
C GLU A 259 -20.25 0.40 -12.38
N LEU A 260 -19.38 -0.43 -11.82
CA LEU A 260 -19.56 -1.88 -11.69
C LEU A 260 -20.72 -2.19 -10.75
N LEU A 261 -20.83 -1.49 -9.63
CA LEU A 261 -21.98 -1.58 -8.74
C LEU A 261 -23.27 -1.22 -9.47
N ASN A 262 -23.27 -0.12 -10.25
CA ASN A 262 -24.40 0.22 -11.11
C ASN A 262 -24.73 -0.88 -12.14
N GLN A 263 -23.71 -1.47 -12.77
CA GLN A 263 -23.89 -2.58 -13.70
C GLN A 263 -24.45 -3.84 -13.02
N GLN A 264 -24.06 -4.11 -11.77
CA GLN A 264 -24.60 -5.23 -11.00
C GLN A 264 -26.02 -4.97 -10.48
N LEU A 265 -26.40 -3.69 -10.28
CA LEU A 265 -27.72 -3.28 -9.81
C LEU A 265 -28.75 -3.10 -10.94
N SER A 266 -28.33 -2.86 -12.18
CA SER A 266 -29.22 -2.57 -13.32
C SER A 266 -29.67 -3.84 -14.05
N SER A 267 -30.99 -4.03 -14.19
CA SER A 267 -31.60 -5.17 -14.93
C SER A 267 -31.52 -5.06 -16.46
N GLU A 268 -31.21 -3.89 -17.01
CA GLU A 268 -31.31 -3.59 -18.46
C GLU A 268 -30.02 -3.83 -19.26
N TYR A 269 -28.87 -4.07 -18.63
CA TYR A 269 -27.58 -4.23 -19.33
C TYR A 269 -27.31 -5.67 -19.81
N MET A 270 -28.37 -6.37 -20.22
CA MET A 270 -28.41 -7.83 -20.11
C MET A 270 -27.99 -8.66 -21.34
N ASN A 271 -27.67 -8.10 -22.52
CA ASN A 271 -27.74 -8.93 -23.74
C ASN A 271 -26.50 -9.15 -24.62
N GLU A 272 -25.30 -8.55 -24.42
CA GLU A 272 -24.20 -8.80 -25.40
C GLU A 272 -22.80 -9.15 -24.85
N LYS A 273 -22.54 -9.09 -23.52
CA LYS A 273 -21.20 -9.40 -22.95
C LYS A 273 -21.15 -10.63 -22.03
N ARG A 274 -22.21 -11.43 -21.94
CA ARG A 274 -22.36 -12.50 -20.92
C ARG A 274 -21.36 -13.64 -21.02
N GLU A 275 -21.08 -14.16 -22.20
CA GLU A 275 -20.40 -15.48 -22.29
C GLU A 275 -18.99 -15.49 -21.67
N ASN A 276 -18.21 -14.41 -21.82
CA ASN A 276 -16.87 -14.33 -21.24
C ASN A 276 -16.83 -13.92 -19.75
N GLN A 277 -17.88 -13.28 -19.21
CA GLN A 277 -17.92 -12.87 -17.80
C GLN A 277 -18.59 -13.90 -16.89
N GLU A 278 -19.53 -14.68 -17.42
CA GLU A 278 -20.24 -15.69 -16.64
C GLU A 278 -19.30 -16.82 -16.17
N ASP A 279 -18.34 -17.20 -17.01
CA ASP A 279 -17.31 -18.18 -16.66
C ASP A 279 -16.37 -17.70 -15.56
N ILE A 280 -16.09 -16.39 -15.53
CA ILE A 280 -15.30 -15.76 -14.45
C ILE A 280 -16.03 -15.92 -13.12
N TRP A 281 -17.31 -15.52 -13.05
CA TRP A 281 -18.08 -15.60 -11.82
C TRP A 281 -18.37 -17.04 -11.39
N LYS A 282 -18.66 -17.94 -12.33
CA LYS A 282 -18.80 -19.39 -12.05
C LYS A 282 -17.53 -19.97 -11.42
N CYS A 283 -16.36 -19.56 -11.89
CA CYS A 283 -15.09 -20.01 -11.32
C CYS A 283 -14.87 -19.44 -9.91
N ILE A 284 -15.11 -18.13 -9.70
CA ILE A 284 -14.96 -17.49 -8.39
C ILE A 284 -15.92 -18.11 -7.37
N CYS A 285 -17.17 -18.39 -7.73
CA CYS A 285 -18.16 -19.04 -6.85
C CYS A 285 -17.68 -20.42 -6.36
N ARG A 286 -16.93 -21.15 -7.18
CA ARG A 286 -16.39 -22.48 -6.84
C ARG A 286 -15.22 -22.42 -5.86
N ILE A 287 -14.64 -21.25 -5.59
CA ILE A 287 -13.51 -21.11 -4.66
C ILE A 287 -13.88 -21.68 -3.29
N LYS A 288 -15.09 -21.41 -2.77
CA LYS A 288 -15.55 -21.97 -1.48
C LYS A 288 -15.47 -23.50 -1.44
N SER A 289 -16.07 -24.17 -2.41
CA SER A 289 -16.06 -25.64 -2.47
C SER A 289 -14.66 -26.21 -2.70
N MET A 290 -13.82 -25.53 -3.50
CA MET A 290 -12.45 -25.97 -3.72
C MET A 290 -11.60 -25.80 -2.44
N TYR A 291 -11.78 -24.70 -1.72
CA TYR A 291 -11.13 -24.48 -0.44
C TYR A 291 -11.50 -25.56 0.58
N GLU A 292 -12.79 -25.84 0.74
CA GLU A 292 -13.29 -26.87 1.65
C GLU A 292 -12.77 -28.28 1.31
N SER A 293 -12.64 -28.61 0.02
CA SER A 293 -12.07 -29.91 -0.38
C SER A 293 -10.57 -30.02 -0.13
N LYS A 294 -9.83 -28.91 -0.16
CA LYS A 294 -8.37 -28.88 0.05
C LYS A 294 -7.97 -28.76 1.51
N LYS A 295 -8.72 -28.01 2.31
CA LYS A 295 -8.39 -27.67 3.70
C LYS A 295 -9.36 -28.27 4.72
N GLY A 296 -10.39 -28.98 4.27
CA GLY A 296 -11.47 -29.47 5.10
C GLY A 296 -12.60 -28.43 5.25
N LYS A 297 -13.75 -28.88 5.75
CA LYS A 297 -14.82 -27.97 6.18
C LYS A 297 -14.30 -27.11 7.33
N PHE A 298 -14.85 -25.90 7.44
CA PHE A 298 -14.64 -25.03 8.60
C PHE A 298 -15.12 -25.73 9.88
N ASN A 299 -14.25 -26.52 10.51
CA ASN A 299 -14.44 -27.01 11.85
C ASN A 299 -13.90 -25.92 12.76
N GLN A 300 -14.80 -25.11 13.31
CA GLN A 300 -14.54 -23.84 13.98
C GLN A 300 -14.41 -22.68 12.98
N PHE A 301 -15.54 -22.05 12.66
CA PHE A 301 -15.55 -20.59 12.77
C PHE A 301 -14.82 -20.28 14.08
N HIS A 302 -13.84 -19.36 14.11
CA HIS A 302 -13.52 -18.67 15.36
C HIS A 302 -14.75 -17.79 15.70
N VAL A 303 -15.80 -18.49 16.09
CA VAL A 303 -17.19 -18.12 16.36
C VAL A 303 -17.22 -17.01 17.40
N TYR A 304 -16.23 -16.92 18.26
CA TYR A 304 -16.29 -16.00 19.39
C TYR A 304 -16.33 -14.53 18.96
N TYR A 305 -15.66 -14.13 17.87
CA TYR A 305 -15.70 -12.74 17.41
C TYR A 305 -16.85 -12.50 16.43
N SER A 306 -17.10 -13.40 15.49
CA SER A 306 -18.18 -13.25 14.51
C SER A 306 -19.56 -13.47 15.13
N ASN A 307 -19.80 -14.47 16.00
CA ASN A 307 -21.11 -14.62 16.65
C ASN A 307 -21.35 -13.55 17.71
N SER A 308 -20.34 -13.01 18.41
CA SER A 308 -20.56 -11.90 19.34
C SER A 308 -20.82 -10.57 18.61
N GLN A 309 -20.20 -10.36 17.44
CA GLN A 309 -20.52 -9.24 16.55
C GLN A 309 -21.88 -9.44 15.87
N ILE A 310 -22.19 -10.61 15.33
CA ILE A 310 -23.50 -10.95 14.71
C ILE A 310 -24.63 -10.89 15.76
N ASN A 311 -24.40 -11.37 16.99
CA ASN A 311 -25.37 -11.23 18.10
C ASN A 311 -25.44 -9.80 18.67
N ARG A 312 -24.40 -8.95 18.49
CA ARG A 312 -24.48 -7.51 18.77
C ARG A 312 -25.17 -6.76 17.63
N GLN A 313 -24.98 -7.19 16.40
CA GLN A 313 -25.59 -6.67 15.18
C GLN A 313 -27.10 -7.00 15.14
N SER A 314 -27.52 -8.18 15.61
CA SER A 314 -28.94 -8.53 15.78
C SER A 314 -29.63 -7.67 16.85
N LYS A 315 -28.91 -7.30 17.91
CA LYS A 315 -29.40 -6.34 18.93
C LYS A 315 -29.43 -4.88 18.45
N MET A 316 -28.76 -4.54 17.35
CA MET A 316 -28.80 -3.21 16.71
C MET A 316 -29.87 -3.13 15.61
N SER A 317 -31.03 -3.76 15.88
CA SER A 317 -32.26 -3.89 15.09
C SER A 317 -32.96 -2.58 14.70
N VAL A 318 -32.21 -1.49 14.50
CA VAL A 318 -32.76 -0.16 14.19
C VAL A 318 -32.96 0.05 12.69
N ASN A 319 -32.30 -0.67 11.77
CA ASN A 319 -32.47 -0.38 10.33
C ASN A 319 -33.22 -1.43 9.48
N VAL A 320 -33.62 -2.57 10.05
CA VAL A 320 -34.40 -3.57 9.28
C VAL A 320 -35.80 -3.04 8.93
N LYS A 321 -36.34 -2.09 9.70
CA LYS A 321 -37.62 -1.43 9.41
C LYS A 321 -37.45 -0.24 8.45
N ASP A 322 -36.42 0.57 8.62
CA ASP A 322 -36.18 1.76 7.79
C ASP A 322 -35.70 1.40 6.37
N PHE A 323 -34.84 0.37 6.23
CA PHE A 323 -34.38 -0.11 4.92
C PHE A 323 -35.52 -0.73 4.08
N LYS A 324 -36.52 -1.35 4.73
CA LYS A 324 -37.72 -1.88 4.07
C LYS A 324 -38.58 -0.79 3.45
N ILE A 325 -38.68 0.36 4.11
CA ILE A 325 -39.46 1.52 3.66
C ILE A 325 -38.77 2.19 2.47
N ILE A 326 -37.43 2.25 2.47
CA ILE A 326 -36.66 2.95 1.43
C ILE A 326 -36.53 2.13 0.13
N HIS A 327 -36.44 0.79 0.20
CA HIS A 327 -36.11 -0.04 -0.96
C HIS A 327 -37.24 -0.95 -1.48
N SER A 328 -38.47 -0.81 -0.97
CA SER A 328 -39.67 -1.53 -1.48
C SER A 328 -39.48 -3.05 -1.65
N LEU A 329 -38.74 -3.67 -0.73
CA LEU A 329 -38.46 -5.11 -0.72
C LEU A 329 -39.74 -5.88 -0.33
N SER A 330 -40.16 -6.84 -1.15
CA SER A 330 -41.35 -7.67 -0.91
C SER A 330 -41.04 -8.82 0.06
N GLY A 331 -41.85 -8.94 1.12
CA GLY A 331 -41.83 -10.06 2.06
C GLY A 331 -40.83 -9.95 3.22
N SER A 332 -41.20 -10.47 4.39
CA SER A 332 -40.30 -10.56 5.54
C SER A 332 -39.65 -11.95 5.61
N PRO A 333 -38.34 -12.12 5.33
CA PRO A 333 -37.62 -13.22 5.93
C PRO A 333 -37.64 -13.04 7.45
N SER A 334 -37.86 -14.12 8.21
CA SER A 334 -37.70 -14.08 9.66
C SER A 334 -36.28 -13.61 10.01
N GLU A 335 -36.11 -12.96 11.16
CA GLU A 335 -34.79 -12.53 11.66
C GLU A 335 -33.78 -13.68 11.62
N GLU A 336 -34.24 -14.90 11.91
CA GLU A 336 -33.48 -16.13 11.81
C GLU A 336 -32.97 -16.42 10.39
N LYS A 337 -33.81 -16.25 9.35
CA LYS A 337 -33.39 -16.41 7.95
C LYS A 337 -32.35 -15.38 7.54
N PHE A 338 -32.51 -14.13 7.96
CA PHE A 338 -31.50 -13.09 7.70
C PHE A 338 -30.16 -13.44 8.34
N LEU A 339 -30.16 -13.91 9.60
CA LEU A 339 -28.93 -14.32 10.29
C LEU A 339 -28.27 -15.53 9.64
N GLN A 340 -29.06 -16.48 9.12
CA GLN A 340 -28.54 -17.61 8.35
C GLN A 340 -27.87 -17.16 7.05
N GLU A 341 -28.52 -16.27 6.28
CA GLU A 341 -27.94 -15.72 5.04
C GLU A 341 -26.70 -14.87 5.34
N LEU A 342 -26.70 -14.07 6.41
CA LEU A 342 -25.54 -13.28 6.83
C LEU A 342 -24.36 -14.17 7.24
N LYS A 343 -24.63 -15.28 7.93
CA LYS A 343 -23.61 -16.28 8.27
C LYS A 343 -23.01 -16.90 7.01
N TYR A 344 -23.85 -17.31 6.06
CA TYR A 344 -23.39 -17.88 4.79
C TYR A 344 -22.60 -16.87 3.94
N PHE A 345 -23.05 -15.62 3.87
CA PHE A 345 -22.30 -14.52 3.25
C PHE A 345 -20.92 -14.34 3.92
N SER A 346 -20.89 -14.34 5.25
CA SER A 346 -19.65 -14.17 6.02
C SER A 346 -18.66 -15.33 5.79
N GLU A 347 -19.16 -16.56 5.62
CA GLU A 347 -18.37 -17.73 5.21
C GLU A 347 -17.73 -17.52 3.84
N ILE A 348 -18.51 -17.07 2.85
CA ILE A 348 -18.02 -16.79 1.50
C ILE A 348 -16.93 -15.71 1.56
N LEU A 349 -17.21 -14.59 2.24
CA LEU A 349 -16.27 -13.49 2.40
C LEU A 349 -14.96 -13.94 3.05
N TRP A 350 -15.05 -14.73 4.11
CA TRP A 350 -13.88 -15.28 4.80
C TRP A 350 -13.01 -16.11 3.86
N VAL A 351 -13.62 -17.04 3.11
CA VAL A 351 -12.87 -17.93 2.21
C VAL A 351 -12.22 -17.15 1.07
N LEU A 352 -12.96 -16.25 0.43
CA LEU A 352 -12.39 -15.42 -0.64
C LEU A 352 -11.21 -14.61 -0.11
N ASN A 353 -11.35 -13.99 1.06
CA ASN A 353 -10.29 -13.23 1.69
C ASN A 353 -9.09 -14.10 2.10
N SER A 354 -9.32 -15.31 2.63
CA SER A 354 -8.26 -16.27 2.95
C SER A 354 -7.45 -16.63 1.71
N THR A 355 -8.14 -16.98 0.62
CA THR A 355 -7.46 -17.37 -0.63
C THR A 355 -6.67 -16.21 -1.25
N LEU A 356 -7.14 -14.97 -1.08
CA LEU A 356 -6.40 -13.79 -1.50
C LEU A 356 -5.15 -13.57 -0.63
N ILE A 357 -5.26 -13.65 0.70
CA ILE A 357 -4.13 -13.49 1.63
C ILE A 357 -3.05 -14.55 1.35
N GLU A 358 -3.46 -15.79 1.07
CA GLU A 358 -2.57 -16.87 0.65
C GLU A 358 -1.90 -16.58 -0.68
N ALA A 359 -2.65 -16.09 -1.67
CA ALA A 359 -2.10 -15.69 -2.95
C ALA A 359 -1.09 -14.52 -2.82
N LEU A 360 -1.22 -13.69 -1.78
CA LEU A 360 -0.30 -12.60 -1.45
C LEU A 360 0.93 -13.07 -0.63
N GLY A 361 1.06 -14.37 -0.35
CA GLY A 361 2.25 -14.96 0.26
C GLY A 361 2.11 -15.34 1.74
N HIS A 362 0.92 -15.26 2.34
CA HIS A 362 0.71 -15.50 3.77
C HIS A 362 -0.28 -16.62 4.02
N THR A 363 0.13 -17.65 4.77
CA THR A 363 -0.76 -18.77 5.12
C THR A 363 -1.13 -18.76 6.60
N GLU A 364 -2.28 -19.33 6.92
CA GLU A 364 -2.79 -19.42 8.29
C GLU A 364 -1.83 -20.17 9.22
N GLU A 365 -1.15 -21.22 8.71
CA GLU A 365 -0.24 -22.04 9.52
C GLU A 365 1.04 -21.30 9.93
N GLN A 366 1.49 -20.35 9.10
CA GLN A 366 2.75 -19.66 9.32
C GLN A 366 2.58 -18.29 9.99
N ASP A 367 1.49 -17.57 9.70
CA ASP A 367 1.30 -16.18 10.10
C ASP A 367 -0.06 -15.94 10.78
N SER A 368 -0.50 -16.88 11.63
CA SER A 368 -1.84 -16.93 12.23
C SER A 368 -2.33 -15.59 12.79
N GLN A 369 -1.50 -14.84 13.52
CA GLN A 369 -1.90 -13.56 14.10
C GLN A 369 -2.20 -12.50 13.02
N THR A 370 -1.31 -12.35 12.05
CA THR A 370 -1.48 -11.37 10.96
C THR A 370 -2.64 -11.77 10.05
N PHE A 371 -2.76 -13.06 9.77
CA PHE A 371 -3.86 -13.63 8.99
C PHE A 371 -5.21 -13.33 9.64
N GLN A 372 -5.35 -13.60 10.95
CA GLN A 372 -6.55 -13.26 11.72
C GLN A 372 -6.81 -11.75 11.77
N GLN A 373 -5.78 -10.92 11.87
CA GLN A 373 -5.96 -9.46 11.84
C GLN A 373 -6.56 -8.98 10.52
N GLU A 374 -6.09 -9.47 9.38
CA GLU A 374 -6.67 -9.10 8.09
C GLU A 374 -8.09 -9.59 7.90
N GLN A 375 -8.39 -10.81 8.36
CA GLN A 375 -9.77 -11.30 8.39
C GLN A 375 -10.66 -10.43 9.28
N ASN A 376 -10.19 -10.05 10.47
CA ASN A 376 -10.95 -9.18 11.35
C ASN A 376 -11.16 -7.78 10.77
N ASN A 377 -10.21 -7.27 9.97
CA ASN A 377 -10.35 -5.97 9.34
C ASN A 377 -11.49 -5.96 8.31
N ILE A 378 -11.60 -6.98 7.46
CA ILE A 378 -12.67 -7.02 6.45
C ILE A 378 -14.05 -7.23 7.09
N GLN A 379 -14.12 -8.02 8.16
CA GLN A 379 -15.37 -8.22 8.92
C GLN A 379 -15.82 -6.93 9.63
N LYS A 380 -14.89 -6.11 10.13
CA LYS A 380 -15.20 -4.77 10.65
C LYS A 380 -15.70 -3.84 9.56
N GLU A 381 -15.16 -3.93 8.34
CA GLU A 381 -15.65 -3.14 7.21
C GLU A 381 -17.07 -3.58 6.80
N LEU A 382 -17.35 -4.88 6.72
CA LEU A 382 -18.70 -5.41 6.52
C LEU A 382 -19.69 -4.82 7.53
N SER A 383 -19.33 -4.88 8.81
CA SER A 383 -20.13 -4.32 9.91
C SER A 383 -20.34 -2.81 9.75
N SER A 384 -19.30 -2.08 9.33
CA SER A 384 -19.40 -0.64 9.09
C SER A 384 -20.34 -0.32 7.93
N ILE A 385 -20.29 -1.07 6.82
CA ILE A 385 -21.11 -0.86 5.63
C ILE A 385 -22.58 -1.15 5.90
N ILE A 386 -22.88 -2.28 6.55
CA ILE A 386 -24.26 -2.66 6.89
C ILE A 386 -24.91 -1.61 7.82
N ASN A 387 -24.12 -0.95 8.67
CA ASN A 387 -24.59 0.01 9.68
C ASN A 387 -24.39 1.50 9.29
N MET A 388 -24.20 1.85 8.01
CA MET A 388 -23.91 3.24 7.62
C MET A 388 -25.04 4.24 7.85
N SER A 389 -26.30 3.77 7.87
CA SER A 389 -27.48 4.61 8.10
C SER A 389 -27.78 4.85 9.58
N THR A 390 -27.24 4.03 10.50
CA THR A 390 -27.49 4.14 11.96
C THR A 390 -26.38 4.88 12.70
N ASN A 391 -25.17 4.87 12.17
CA ASN A 391 -24.02 5.54 12.76
C ASN A 391 -23.68 6.76 11.89
N GLY A 392 -23.72 7.99 12.42
CA GLY A 392 -23.35 9.25 11.75
C GLY A 392 -21.93 9.31 11.13
N LEU A 393 -21.23 8.19 10.98
CA LEU A 393 -20.01 7.95 10.21
C LEU A 393 -20.08 8.47 8.76
N GLY A 394 -21.28 8.62 8.20
CA GLY A 394 -21.50 9.16 6.86
C GLY A 394 -21.21 10.66 6.70
N GLU A 395 -20.97 11.41 7.77
CA GLU A 395 -20.65 12.84 7.69
C GLU A 395 -19.16 13.13 7.43
N SER A 396 -18.26 12.19 7.77
CA SER A 396 -16.80 12.38 7.60
C SER A 396 -16.23 11.84 6.27
N LEU A 397 -17.04 11.16 5.47
CA LEU A 397 -16.60 10.61 4.18
C LEU A 397 -16.77 11.66 3.08
N ASP A 398 -15.86 11.67 2.11
CA ASP A 398 -16.09 12.46 0.91
C ASP A 398 -17.32 11.93 0.15
N PRO A 399 -18.01 12.79 -0.62
CA PRO A 399 -19.28 12.44 -1.27
C PRO A 399 -19.20 11.20 -2.19
N GLU A 400 -18.07 10.99 -2.86
CA GLU A 400 -17.87 9.88 -3.81
C GLU A 400 -17.69 8.55 -3.09
N THR A 401 -16.86 8.53 -2.04
CA THR A 401 -16.71 7.36 -1.16
C THR A 401 -18.03 7.02 -0.48
N LYS A 402 -18.78 8.03 -0.01
CA LYS A 402 -20.10 7.83 0.60
C LYS A 402 -21.09 7.19 -0.38
N ASN A 403 -21.17 7.71 -1.60
CA ASN A 403 -22.06 7.17 -2.65
C ASN A 403 -21.71 5.71 -2.97
N THR A 404 -20.42 5.41 -3.17
CA THR A 404 -19.96 4.04 -3.44
C THR A 404 -20.32 3.08 -2.29
N ALA A 405 -20.19 3.54 -1.05
CA ALA A 405 -20.49 2.75 0.13
C ALA A 405 -22.00 2.47 0.30
N VAL A 406 -22.87 3.44 -0.04
CA VAL A 406 -24.32 3.24 -0.06
C VAL A 406 -24.72 2.20 -1.11
N LYS A 407 -24.21 2.32 -2.34
CA LYS A 407 -24.48 1.31 -3.39
C LYS A 407 -23.99 -0.09 -3.01
N LEU A 408 -22.85 -0.16 -2.32
CA LEU A 408 -22.33 -1.42 -1.80
C LEU A 408 -23.22 -2.00 -0.69
N GLN A 409 -23.73 -1.15 0.20
CA GLN A 409 -24.72 -1.54 1.22
C GLN A 409 -25.96 -2.12 0.54
N ASP A 410 -26.50 -1.46 -0.48
CA ASP A 410 -27.66 -1.93 -1.24
C ASP A 410 -27.42 -3.29 -1.90
N LEU A 411 -26.25 -3.49 -2.51
CA LEU A 411 -25.87 -4.77 -3.12
C LEU A 411 -25.79 -5.91 -2.08
N ILE A 412 -25.17 -5.64 -0.92
CA ILE A 412 -25.06 -6.63 0.16
C ILE A 412 -26.45 -6.96 0.73
N LEU A 413 -27.27 -5.95 1.02
CA LEU A 413 -28.59 -6.18 1.60
C LEU A 413 -29.51 -6.88 0.59
N SER A 414 -29.43 -6.52 -0.70
CA SER A 414 -30.14 -7.23 -1.78
C SER A 414 -29.74 -8.71 -1.84
N SER A 415 -28.45 -9.03 -1.68
CA SER A 415 -28.00 -10.43 -1.66
C SER A 415 -28.46 -11.18 -0.41
N LEU A 416 -28.75 -10.50 0.70
CA LEU A 416 -29.26 -11.13 1.93
C LEU A 416 -30.79 -11.32 1.91
N TYR A 417 -31.54 -10.37 1.34
CA TYR A 417 -33.01 -10.35 1.43
C TYR A 417 -33.73 -10.99 0.24
N ASN A 418 -33.27 -10.82 -1.00
CA ASN A 418 -34.01 -11.24 -2.21
C ASN A 418 -33.86 -12.72 -2.58
N ASN A 419 -33.36 -13.54 -1.65
CA ASN A 419 -32.95 -14.90 -1.93
C ASN A 419 -33.98 -15.97 -1.55
N SER A 420 -35.17 -15.65 -1.04
CA SER A 420 -36.09 -16.69 -0.55
C SER A 420 -36.55 -17.68 -1.63
N GLU A 421 -36.69 -17.23 -2.88
CA GLU A 421 -37.19 -18.03 -4.01
C GLU A 421 -36.10 -18.45 -5.01
N LEU A 422 -34.86 -17.97 -4.84
CA LEU A 422 -33.76 -18.26 -5.75
C LEU A 422 -33.19 -19.67 -5.51
N SER A 423 -32.77 -20.33 -6.59
CA SER A 423 -31.99 -21.58 -6.48
C SER A 423 -30.69 -21.35 -5.70
N PHE A 424 -30.21 -22.38 -4.98
CA PHE A 424 -28.97 -22.28 -4.18
C PHE A 424 -27.78 -21.70 -4.98
N LYS A 425 -27.67 -22.06 -6.27
CA LYS A 425 -26.62 -21.55 -7.16
C LYS A 425 -26.71 -20.04 -7.37
N LEU A 426 -27.91 -19.51 -7.59
CA LEU A 426 -28.14 -18.08 -7.78
C LEU A 426 -27.89 -17.29 -6.48
N LYS A 427 -28.28 -17.84 -5.33
CA LYS A 427 -27.96 -17.26 -4.02
C LYS A 427 -26.45 -17.17 -3.79
N GLN A 428 -25.74 -18.27 -4.04
CA GLN A 428 -24.28 -18.33 -3.90
C GLN A 428 -23.60 -17.30 -4.82
N GLU A 429 -24.08 -17.15 -6.05
CA GLU A 429 -23.55 -16.15 -6.98
C GLU A 429 -23.77 -14.72 -6.50
N ALA A 430 -24.98 -14.39 -6.02
CA ALA A 430 -25.29 -13.07 -5.48
C ALA A 430 -24.40 -12.73 -4.27
N HIS A 431 -24.28 -13.64 -3.30
CA HIS A 431 -23.39 -13.47 -2.15
C HIS A 431 -21.92 -13.32 -2.55
N THR A 432 -21.47 -14.12 -3.52
CA THR A 432 -20.09 -14.07 -4.02
C THR A 432 -19.80 -12.72 -4.66
N LYS A 433 -20.68 -12.21 -5.53
CA LYS A 433 -20.53 -10.90 -6.17
C LYS A 433 -20.45 -9.78 -5.14
N ALA A 434 -21.39 -9.75 -4.19
CA ALA A 434 -21.42 -8.76 -3.12
C ALA A 434 -20.16 -8.83 -2.23
N ALA A 435 -19.70 -10.04 -1.88
CA ALA A 435 -18.47 -10.24 -1.10
C ALA A 435 -17.22 -9.74 -1.86
N VAL A 436 -17.10 -10.03 -3.16
CA VAL A 436 -15.98 -9.54 -3.98
C VAL A 436 -15.99 -8.01 -4.09
N MET A 437 -17.16 -7.39 -4.24
CA MET A 437 -17.27 -5.93 -4.27
C MET A 437 -16.88 -5.31 -2.93
N LEU A 438 -17.26 -5.92 -1.81
CA LEU A 438 -16.83 -5.49 -0.48
C LEU A 438 -15.31 -5.62 -0.30
N MET A 439 -14.70 -6.71 -0.75
CA MET A 439 -13.25 -6.87 -0.73
C MET A 439 -12.56 -5.78 -1.54
N ALA A 440 -13.01 -5.55 -2.77
CA ALA A 440 -12.43 -4.52 -3.65
C ALA A 440 -12.52 -3.13 -3.01
N TYR A 441 -13.68 -2.78 -2.44
CA TYR A 441 -13.87 -1.54 -1.70
C TYR A 441 -12.93 -1.43 -0.49
N TYR A 442 -12.86 -2.47 0.35
CA TYR A 442 -11.99 -2.49 1.53
C TYR A 442 -10.51 -2.30 1.15
N TYR A 443 -10.01 -3.12 0.24
CA TYR A 443 -8.60 -3.11 -0.13
C TYR A 443 -8.18 -1.82 -0.84
N CYS A 444 -9.03 -1.26 -1.70
CA CYS A 444 -8.80 0.04 -2.33
C CYS A 444 -8.77 1.17 -1.28
N LYS A 445 -9.81 1.26 -0.45
CA LYS A 445 -9.93 2.29 0.59
C LYS A 445 -8.81 2.25 1.62
N ALA A 446 -8.39 1.05 2.03
CA ALA A 446 -7.40 0.87 3.09
C ALA A 446 -5.97 1.23 2.67
N ASN A 447 -5.62 1.04 1.38
CA ASN A 447 -4.31 1.41 0.85
C ASN A 447 -4.37 1.57 -0.67
N LYS A 448 -4.70 2.79 -1.13
CA LYS A 448 -4.91 3.11 -2.54
C LYS A 448 -3.66 2.85 -3.40
N VAL A 449 -2.48 3.19 -2.86
CA VAL A 449 -1.21 3.00 -3.59
C VAL A 449 -0.90 1.53 -3.79
N LYS A 450 -1.06 0.70 -2.74
CA LYS A 450 -0.88 -0.75 -2.84
C LYS A 450 -1.90 -1.38 -3.78
N TRP A 451 -3.16 -0.98 -3.69
CA TRP A 451 -4.22 -1.41 -4.62
C TRP A 451 -3.85 -1.10 -6.08
N ALA A 452 -3.53 0.15 -6.39
CA ALA A 452 -3.18 0.58 -7.73
C ALA A 452 -1.87 -0.04 -8.27
N THR A 453 -0.94 -0.39 -7.37
CA THR A 453 0.30 -1.07 -7.76
C THR A 453 0.09 -2.55 -8.05
N ILE A 454 -0.67 -3.26 -7.21
CA ILE A 454 -0.87 -4.71 -7.32
C ILE A 454 -1.94 -5.02 -8.37
N PHE A 455 -3.13 -4.44 -8.22
CA PHE A 455 -4.29 -4.73 -9.06
C PHE A 455 -4.48 -3.71 -10.18
N GLN A 456 -4.05 -2.45 -10.01
CA GLN A 456 -4.34 -1.32 -10.90
C GLN A 456 -5.81 -0.88 -10.89
N ASN A 457 -6.75 -1.81 -11.02
CA ASN A 457 -8.18 -1.55 -11.05
C ASN A 457 -8.99 -2.77 -10.59
N GLU A 458 -10.30 -2.58 -10.46
CA GLU A 458 -11.29 -3.56 -10.03
C GLU A 458 -11.38 -4.76 -10.98
N SER A 459 -11.26 -4.54 -12.28
CA SER A 459 -11.34 -5.62 -13.27
C SER A 459 -10.20 -6.62 -13.09
N ASN A 460 -8.98 -6.13 -12.87
CA ASN A 460 -7.82 -6.96 -12.58
C ASN A 460 -7.95 -7.65 -11.22
N PHE A 461 -8.50 -6.96 -10.21
CA PHE A 461 -8.80 -7.59 -8.93
C PHE A 461 -9.75 -8.79 -9.07
N ILE A 462 -10.89 -8.63 -9.77
CA ILE A 462 -11.82 -9.73 -10.05
C ILE A 462 -11.12 -10.85 -10.84
N HIS A 463 -10.35 -10.48 -11.86
CA HIS A 463 -9.61 -11.45 -12.66
C HIS A 463 -8.57 -12.22 -11.82
N SER A 464 -7.97 -11.58 -10.82
CA SER A 464 -7.03 -12.26 -9.93
C SER A 464 -7.69 -13.36 -9.10
N LEU A 465 -8.92 -13.13 -8.61
CA LEU A 465 -9.71 -14.15 -7.92
C LEU A 465 -10.07 -15.29 -8.87
N PHE A 466 -10.40 -14.99 -10.13
CA PHE A 466 -10.57 -16.01 -11.16
C PHE A 466 -9.31 -16.85 -11.37
N THR A 467 -8.15 -16.22 -11.52
CA THR A 467 -6.86 -16.92 -11.68
C THR A 467 -6.51 -17.75 -10.45
N ILE A 468 -6.86 -17.30 -9.24
CA ILE A 468 -6.74 -18.08 -8.00
C ILE A 468 -7.65 -19.31 -8.08
N GLY A 469 -8.93 -19.13 -8.43
CA GLY A 469 -9.88 -20.24 -8.58
C GLY A 469 -9.43 -21.28 -9.61
N MET A 470 -8.94 -20.84 -10.77
CA MET A 470 -8.38 -21.72 -11.80
C MET A 470 -7.18 -22.54 -11.30
N ARG A 471 -6.30 -21.93 -10.49
CA ARG A 471 -5.17 -22.65 -9.87
C ARG A 471 -5.63 -23.69 -8.87
N MET A 472 -6.63 -23.38 -8.03
CA MET A 472 -7.16 -24.30 -7.04
C MET A 472 -7.78 -25.57 -7.66
N ARG A 473 -8.28 -25.47 -8.90
CA ARG A 473 -8.86 -26.60 -9.63
C ARG A 473 -7.84 -27.71 -9.94
N LYS A 474 -6.57 -27.36 -10.17
CA LYS A 474 -5.52 -28.31 -10.53
C LYS A 474 -4.59 -28.55 -9.33
N THR A 475 -4.59 -29.76 -8.77
CA THR A 475 -3.76 -30.11 -7.59
C THR A 475 -2.29 -29.76 -7.79
N TYR A 476 -1.69 -30.10 -8.93
CA TYR A 476 -0.30 -29.75 -9.23
C TYR A 476 -0.06 -28.23 -9.22
N SER A 477 -0.94 -27.45 -9.86
CA SER A 477 -0.80 -25.98 -9.91
C SER A 477 -0.95 -25.33 -8.54
N TYR A 478 -1.90 -25.83 -7.73
CA TYR A 478 -2.09 -25.38 -6.36
C TYR A 478 -0.87 -25.67 -5.49
N ASN A 479 -0.34 -26.91 -5.53
CA ASN A 479 0.84 -27.31 -4.76
C ASN A 479 2.09 -26.53 -5.20
N TYR A 480 2.34 -26.42 -6.51
CA TYR A 480 3.43 -25.61 -7.05
C TYR A 480 3.34 -24.16 -6.55
N HIS A 481 2.16 -23.55 -6.62
CA HIS A 481 2.01 -22.18 -6.13
C HIS A 481 2.31 -22.07 -4.62
N ARG A 482 1.83 -23.03 -3.83
CA ARG A 482 2.02 -23.05 -2.38
C ARG A 482 3.49 -23.24 -1.99
N GLU A 483 4.22 -24.08 -2.71
CA GLU A 483 5.61 -24.43 -2.38
C GLU A 483 6.62 -23.45 -3.00
N GLU A 484 6.38 -22.99 -4.23
CA GLU A 484 7.38 -22.20 -4.98
C GLU A 484 7.10 -20.70 -5.05
N VAL A 485 5.83 -20.29 -5.03
CA VAL A 485 5.44 -18.89 -5.28
C VAL A 485 5.15 -18.16 -3.97
N ILE A 486 4.40 -18.78 -3.05
CA ILE A 486 4.07 -18.19 -1.75
C ILE A 486 5.32 -17.75 -0.98
N PRO A 487 6.39 -18.57 -0.83
CA PRO A 487 7.58 -18.12 -0.09
C PRO A 487 8.27 -16.90 -0.71
N LYS A 488 8.28 -16.81 -2.05
CA LYS A 488 8.87 -15.67 -2.78
C LYS A 488 8.04 -14.41 -2.56
N LEU A 489 6.72 -14.51 -2.53
CA LEU A 489 5.82 -13.38 -2.25
C LEU A 489 5.79 -12.99 -0.78
N LYS A 490 5.95 -13.93 0.15
CA LYS A 490 6.03 -13.65 1.59
C LYS A 490 7.14 -12.64 1.90
N SER A 491 8.28 -12.76 1.23
CA SER A 491 9.41 -11.82 1.36
C SER A 491 9.08 -10.38 0.92
N ALA A 492 8.02 -10.17 0.13
CA ALA A 492 7.54 -8.85 -0.26
C ALA A 492 6.69 -8.16 0.83
N GLN A 493 6.28 -8.90 1.88
CA GLN A 493 5.50 -8.41 3.01
C GLN A 493 4.26 -7.59 2.57
N LEU A 494 3.52 -8.13 1.59
CA LEU A 494 2.32 -7.48 1.06
C LEU A 494 1.22 -7.32 2.13
N ILE A 495 1.24 -8.22 3.13
CA ILE A 495 0.39 -8.18 4.32
C ILE A 495 1.28 -7.89 5.55
N PRO A 496 0.86 -7.05 6.52
CA PRO A 496 -0.43 -6.38 6.64
C PRO A 496 -0.76 -5.39 5.50
N TRP A 497 -2.02 -5.36 5.06
CA TRP A 497 -2.40 -4.59 3.86
C TRP A 497 -2.16 -3.09 4.02
N LYS A 498 -2.37 -2.56 5.21
CA LYS A 498 -2.18 -1.13 5.53
C LYS A 498 -0.71 -0.72 5.60
N ASN A 499 0.20 -1.67 5.76
CA ASN A 499 1.61 -1.36 5.87
C ASN A 499 2.20 -0.97 4.50
N PRO A 500 3.24 -0.10 4.48
CA PRO A 500 4.01 0.12 3.26
C PRO A 500 4.68 -1.18 2.81
N PHE A 501 5.00 -1.26 1.51
CA PHE A 501 5.61 -2.41 0.88
C PHE A 501 6.65 -1.96 -0.14
N SER A 502 7.53 -2.88 -0.54
CA SER A 502 8.50 -2.65 -1.60
C SER A 502 8.69 -3.92 -2.40
N LEU A 503 8.79 -3.80 -3.72
CA LEU A 503 8.93 -4.93 -4.63
C LEU A 503 10.29 -4.90 -5.30
N SER A 504 10.98 -6.04 -5.27
CA SER A 504 12.10 -6.30 -6.17
C SER A 504 11.58 -6.50 -7.60
N PRO A 505 12.44 -6.35 -8.63
CA PRO A 505 12.04 -6.60 -10.02
C PRO A 505 11.45 -8.00 -10.25
N ILE A 506 11.92 -9.01 -9.51
CA ILE A 506 11.41 -10.38 -9.59
C ILE A 506 10.00 -10.45 -8.99
N GLN A 507 9.80 -9.90 -7.79
CA GLN A 507 8.48 -9.85 -7.15
C GLN A 507 7.48 -9.03 -7.99
N GLN A 508 7.92 -7.93 -8.63
CA GLN A 508 7.09 -7.13 -9.53
C GLN A 508 6.56 -7.96 -10.71
N LYS A 509 7.44 -8.76 -11.33
CA LYS A 509 7.05 -9.67 -12.41
C LYS A 509 6.06 -10.72 -11.93
N SER A 510 6.31 -11.33 -10.76
CA SER A 510 5.38 -12.29 -10.16
C SER A 510 4.01 -11.67 -9.89
N ILE A 511 3.95 -10.47 -9.32
CA ILE A 511 2.69 -9.77 -9.07
C ILE A 511 1.96 -9.43 -10.36
N THR A 512 2.68 -8.91 -11.36
CA THR A 512 2.13 -8.61 -12.68
C THR A 512 1.48 -9.86 -13.28
N TRP A 513 2.16 -11.01 -13.23
CA TRP A 513 1.64 -12.25 -13.77
C TRP A 513 0.43 -12.82 -13.00
N LEU A 514 0.43 -12.65 -11.67
CA LEU A 514 -0.62 -13.23 -10.82
C LEU A 514 -1.88 -12.38 -10.72
N PHE A 515 -1.75 -11.05 -10.75
CA PHE A 515 -2.80 -10.11 -10.37
C PHE A 515 -3.18 -9.12 -11.47
N GLN A 516 -2.39 -9.00 -12.54
CA GLN A 516 -2.68 -8.09 -13.64
C GLN A 516 -3.00 -8.92 -14.87
N LYS A 517 -4.09 -8.58 -15.58
CA LYS A 517 -4.41 -9.24 -16.83
C LYS A 517 -3.27 -8.94 -17.80
N SER A 518 -2.49 -9.95 -18.21
CA SER A 518 -1.55 -9.75 -19.30
C SER A 518 -2.37 -9.34 -20.52
N LYS A 519 -2.02 -8.22 -21.15
CA LYS A 519 -2.63 -7.83 -22.43
C LYS A 519 -2.38 -8.87 -23.54
N ASN A 520 -1.60 -9.91 -23.24
CA ASN A 520 -1.36 -11.08 -24.07
C ASN A 520 -1.91 -12.33 -23.37
N ILE A 521 -3.18 -12.62 -23.59
CA ILE A 521 -3.71 -13.99 -23.71
C ILE A 521 -4.89 -13.90 -24.69
N ASN A 522 -4.58 -13.90 -25.99
CA ASN A 522 -5.47 -14.60 -26.91
C ASN A 522 -5.17 -16.09 -26.65
N ILE A 523 -6.09 -16.79 -25.98
CA ILE A 523 -6.19 -18.24 -26.12
C ILE A 523 -6.77 -18.51 -27.50
#